data_AF-A0A6G3S8F9-F1
#
_entry.id   AF-A0A6G3S8F9-F1
#
_cell.length_a   1.000
_cell.length_b   1.000
_cell.length_c   1.000
_cell.angle_alpha   90.00
_cell.angle_beta   90.00
_cell.angle_gamma   90.00
#
_symmetry.space_group_name_H-M   'P 1'
#
loop_
_entity.id
_entity.type
_entity.pdbx_description
1 polymer ?
#
loop_
_entity_poly.entity_id
_entity_poly.type
_entity_poly.pdbx_seq_one_letter_code
_entity_poly.pdbx_strand_id
1 'polypeptide(L)' 'MNITVFGAAGDVGRRVVAEALARGHRVTAAVRDPARAGAVPAGARLR' A
#
# COMPACT_ATOMS: atom_id res chain seq x y z
N MET A 1 2.59 10.66 -8.74
CA MET A 1 2.03 9.69 -9.73
C MET A 1 0.89 8.89 -9.09
N ASN A 2 0.12 8.15 -9.88
CA ASN A 2 -0.85 7.17 -9.38
C ASN A 2 -0.22 5.77 -9.44
N ILE A 3 -0.03 5.11 -8.31
CA ILE A 3 0.69 3.83 -8.19
C ILE A 3 -0.24 2.80 -7.57
N THR A 4 -0.34 1.62 -8.16
CA THR A 4 -1.04 0.46 -7.58
C THR A 4 -0.02 -0.57 -7.13
N VAL A 5 -0.10 -1.00 -5.87
CA VAL A 5 0.78 -2.02 -5.29
C VAL A 5 -0.04 -3.27 -4.96
N PHE A 6 0.26 -4.38 -5.65
CA PHE A 6 -0.26 -5.70 -5.30
C PHE A 6 0.56 -6.31 -4.16
N GLY A 7 -0.10 -7.02 -3.25
CA GLY A 7 0.57 -7.54 -2.06
C GLY A 7 1.02 -6.44 -1.10
N ALA A 8 0.29 -5.31 -1.07
CA ALA A 8 0.62 -4.13 -0.28
C ALA A 8 0.73 -4.40 1.24
N ALA A 9 0.09 -5.44 1.74
CA ALA A 9 0.18 -5.88 3.14
C ALA A 9 1.34 -6.87 3.42
N GLY A 10 2.08 -7.27 2.39
CA GLY A 10 3.25 -8.16 2.51
C GLY A 10 4.50 -7.42 2.98
N ASP A 11 5.56 -8.17 3.26
CA ASP A 11 6.81 -7.60 3.81
C ASP A 11 7.44 -6.55 2.91
N VAL A 12 7.54 -6.82 1.61
CA VAL A 12 8.07 -5.85 0.64
C VAL A 12 7.02 -4.78 0.34
N GLY A 13 5.77 -5.19 0.10
CA GLY A 13 4.69 -4.30 -0.32
C GLY A 13 4.48 -3.12 0.62
N ARG A 14 4.45 -3.35 1.94
CA ARG A 14 4.25 -2.26 2.92
C ARG A 14 5.36 -1.21 2.89
N ARG A 15 6.61 -1.63 2.63
CA ARG A 15 7.77 -0.72 2.54
C ARG A 15 7.71 0.12 1.27
N VAL A 16 7.31 -0.51 0.16
CA VAL A 16 7.08 0.19 -1.13
C VAL A 16 5.96 1.21 -1.00
N VAL A 17 4.86 0.86 -0.34
CA VAL A 17 3.75 1.80 -0.08
C VAL A 17 4.22 2.98 0.76
N ALA A 18 4.94 2.73 1.85
CA ALA A 18 5.45 3.78 2.72
C ALA A 18 6.36 4.76 1.96
N GLU A 19 7.29 4.25 1.15
CA GLU A 19 8.19 5.08 0.36
C GLU A 19 7.45 5.88 -0.71
N ALA A 20 6.52 5.26 -1.44
CA ALA A 20 5.72 5.96 -2.45
C ALA A 20 4.88 7.08 -1.84
N LEU A 21 4.30 6.86 -0.66
CA LEU A 21 3.57 7.89 0.09
C LEU A 21 4.50 9.01 0.56
N ALA A 22 5.69 8.67 1.10
CA ALA A 22 6.68 9.66 1.54
C ALA A 22 7.14 10.58 0.40
N ARG A 23 7.18 10.07 -0.84
CA ARG A 23 7.46 10.84 -2.06
C ARG A 23 6.25 11.62 -2.60
N GLY A 24 5.12 11.64 -1.89
CA GLY A 24 3.91 12.37 -2.28
C GLY A 24 3.14 11.72 -3.43
N HIS A 25 3.28 10.42 -3.66
CA HIS A 25 2.50 9.71 -4.67
C HIS A 25 1.15 9.25 -4.13
N ARG A 26 0.15 9.17 -5.01
CA ARG A 26 -1.15 8.57 -4.68
C ARG A 26 -1.04 7.06 -4.85
N VAL A 27 -1.25 6.32 -3.77
CA VAL A 27 -1.08 4.86 -3.75
C VAL A 27 -2.42 4.16 -3.58
N THR A 28 -2.70 3.19 -4.44
CA THR A 28 -3.76 2.19 -4.25
C THR A 28 -3.11 0.88 -3.79
N ALA A 29 -3.45 0.42 -2.60
CA ALA A 29 -2.97 -0.81 -2.00
C ALA A 29 -3.97 -1.93 -2.28
N ALA A 30 -3.62 -2.84 -3.20
CA ALA A 30 -4.42 -4.01 -3.50
C ALA A 30 -4.05 -5.16 -2.55
N VAL A 31 -5.01 -5.57 -1.72
CA VAL A 31 -4.84 -6.65 -0.74
C VAL A 31 -5.78 -7.80 -1.07
N ARG A 32 -5.25 -9.04 -1.03
CA ARG A 32 -6.06 -10.24 -1.29
C ARG A 32 -6.93 -10.60 -0.08
N ASP A 33 -6.37 -10.44 1.12
CA ASP A 33 -7.01 -10.78 2.37
C ASP A 33 -7.29 -9.49 3.18
N PRO A 34 -8.57 -9.08 3.34
CA PRO A 34 -8.94 -7.89 4.10
C PRO A 34 -8.45 -7.91 5.54
N ALA A 35 -8.30 -9.08 6.18
CA ALA A 35 -7.80 -9.19 7.55
C ALA A 35 -6.36 -8.66 7.68
N ARG A 36 -5.61 -8.61 6.58
CA ARG A 36 -4.24 -8.09 6.53
C ARG A 36 -4.15 -6.61 6.18
N ALA A 37 -5.27 -5.93 5.93
CA ALA A 37 -5.28 -4.51 5.55
C ALA A 37 -4.62 -3.60 6.60
N GLY A 38 -4.64 -3.98 7.88
CA GLY A 38 -3.97 -3.24 8.96
C GLY A 38 -2.45 -3.15 8.84
N ALA A 39 -1.82 -3.99 8.01
CA ALA A 39 -0.38 -3.92 7.73
C ALA A 39 -0.02 -2.89 6.63
N VAL A 40 -1.02 -2.32 5.95
CA VAL A 40 -0.81 -1.30 4.92
C VAL A 40 -0.59 0.07 5.59
N PRO A 41 0.46 0.83 5.21
CA PRO A 41 0.67 2.18 5.73
C PRO A 41 -0.53 3.10 5.52
N ALA A 42 -0.83 3.90 6.54
CA ALA A 42 -1.90 4.90 6.47
C ALA A 42 -1.66 5.91 5.33
N GLY A 43 -2.74 6.31 4.64
CA GLY A 43 -2.68 7.23 3.50
C GLY A 43 -2.74 6.53 2.13
N ALA A 44 -2.54 5.21 2.06
CA ALA A 44 -2.86 4.44 0.86
C ALA A 44 -4.37 4.14 0.79
N ARG A 45 -4.94 4.21 -0.42
CA ARG A 45 -6.31 3.79 -0.68
C ARG A 45 -6.38 2.26 -0.78
N LEU A 46 -7.14 1.61 0.08
CA LEU A 46 -7.34 0.16 0.02
C LEU A 46 -8.24 -0.23 -1.17
N ARG A 47 -7.91 -1.34 -1.83
CA ARG A 47 -8.74 -1.96 -2.87
C ARG A 47 -8.65 -3.48 -2.81
#